data_AF-A0A314Z5R9-F1
#
_entry.id   AF-A0A314Z5R9-F1
#
_cell.length_a   1.000
_cell.length_b   1.000
_cell.length_c   1.000
_cell.angle_alpha   90.00
_cell.angle_beta   90.00
_cell.angle_gamma   90.00
#
_symmetry.space_group_name_H-M   'P 1'
#
loop_
_entity.id
_entity.type
_entity.pdbx_description
1 polymer ?
#
loop_
_entity_poly.entity_id
_entity_poly.type
_entity_poly.pdbx_seq_one_letter_code
_entity_poly.pdbx_strand_id
1 'polypeptide(L)'
;MPPRSSVRNENEEMPQEIFTTSHKDLRKEGSDWLVKTSESCSVVAALIATVAFATSASVPGGLDKYGEPVFEDKPAFNAFTISSLLALCLSVTALVFFLSIITSRYEVDDFSISLPRKLLLGLTSLFASIASVLVSFCTGHMFLLNRQLRHVAYPLYATTCIPITIFALAQLPLYYDLIKGIFTKVPQQTYME
;
A
#
# COMPACT_ATOMS: atom_id res chain seq x y z
N MET A 1 5.93 16.89 19.84
CA MET A 1 6.08 18.35 19.77
C MET A 1 6.70 18.85 21.08
N PRO A 2 7.75 19.68 21.04
CA PRO A 2 8.35 20.23 22.26
C PRO A 2 7.44 21.31 22.90
N PRO A 3 7.42 21.45 24.24
CA PRO A 3 6.30 22.10 24.96
C PRO A 3 6.45 23.61 25.19
N ARG A 4 7.34 24.32 24.49
CA ARG A 4 7.51 25.79 24.66
C ARG A 4 7.47 26.49 23.31
N SER A 5 6.30 27.01 22.95
CA SER A 5 6.04 27.69 21.67
C SER A 5 6.11 29.23 21.74
N SER A 6 6.23 29.83 22.92
CA SER A 6 6.10 31.29 23.11
C SER A 6 7.41 32.04 23.38
N VAL A 7 8.55 31.35 23.52
CA VAL A 7 9.85 31.99 23.79
C VAL A 7 10.42 32.51 22.47
N ARG A 8 10.44 33.83 22.29
CA ARG A 8 11.00 34.49 21.11
C ARG A 8 12.53 34.57 21.19
N ASN A 9 13.20 34.51 20.05
CA ASN A 9 14.64 34.78 19.95
C ASN A 9 14.93 36.30 20.04
N GLU A 10 16.20 36.69 19.94
CA GLU A 10 16.62 38.11 19.94
C GLU A 10 16.02 38.93 18.78
N ASN A 11 15.57 38.28 17.71
CA ASN A 11 14.91 38.88 16.56
C ASN A 11 13.37 38.89 16.68
N GLU A 12 12.83 38.61 17.87
CA GLU A 12 11.39 38.46 18.15
C GLU A 12 10.69 37.30 17.42
N GLU A 13 11.42 36.36 16.82
CA GLU A 13 10.86 35.24 16.07
C GLU A 13 10.52 34.08 17.00
N MET A 14 9.35 33.45 16.80
CA MET A 14 9.00 32.23 17.53
C MET A 14 9.73 31.01 16.97
N PRO A 15 10.03 29.98 17.78
CA PRO A 15 10.69 28.75 17.31
C PRO A 15 9.92 28.06 16.17
N GLN A 16 8.59 28.19 16.17
CA GLN A 16 7.73 27.71 15.08
C GLN A 16 7.92 28.47 13.77
N GLU A 17 8.10 29.79 13.85
CA GLU A 17 8.35 30.64 12.67
C GLU A 17 9.73 30.35 12.09
N ILE A 18 10.75 30.27 12.94
CA ILE A 18 12.13 29.91 12.53
C ILE A 18 12.14 28.54 11.87
N PHE A 19 11.49 27.53 12.47
CA PHE A 19 11.42 26.18 11.90
C PHE A 19 10.69 26.15 10.55
N THR A 20 9.52 26.80 10.48
CA THR A 20 8.69 26.85 9.26
C THR A 20 9.41 27.57 8.12
N THR A 21 10.13 28.64 8.43
CA THR A 21 10.87 29.43 7.43
C THR A 21 12.13 28.70 6.99
N SER A 22 12.90 28.14 7.92
CA SER A 22 14.15 27.43 7.64
C SER A 22 13.94 26.12 6.85
N HIS A 23 12.80 25.45 7.02
CA HIS A 23 12.49 24.17 6.35
C HIS A 23 11.48 24.31 5.21
N LYS A 24 11.21 25.54 4.74
CA LYS A 24 10.22 25.81 3.69
C LYS A 24 10.51 25.04 2.39
N ASP A 25 11.78 25.03 1.96
CA ASP A 25 12.20 24.36 0.73
C ASP A 25 12.14 22.84 0.86
N LEU A 26 12.62 22.27 1.97
CA LEU A 26 12.50 20.84 2.28
C LEU A 26 11.04 20.38 2.31
N ARG A 27 10.14 21.20 2.87
CA ARG A 27 8.71 20.90 2.90
C ARG A 27 8.09 20.90 1.50
N LYS A 28 8.48 21.86 0.65
CA LYS A 28 8.05 21.91 -0.74
C LYS A 28 8.56 20.69 -1.53
N GLU A 29 9.83 20.35 -1.38
CA GLU A 29 10.42 19.18 -2.03
C GLU A 29 9.75 17.88 -1.58
N GLY A 30 9.49 17.72 -0.27
CA GLY A 30 8.75 16.59 0.27
C GLY A 30 7.32 16.51 -0.27
N SER A 31 6.67 17.66 -0.46
CA SER A 31 5.31 17.76 -1.00
C SER A 31 5.28 17.30 -2.45
N ASP A 32 6.19 17.84 -3.26
CA ASP A 32 6.31 17.48 -4.66
C ASP A 32 6.66 16.00 -4.82
N TRP A 33 7.51 15.46 -3.94
CA TRP A 33 7.83 14.03 -3.90
C TRP A 33 6.60 13.16 -3.56
N LEU A 34 5.77 13.57 -2.60
CA LEU A 34 4.54 12.86 -2.24
C LEU A 34 3.54 12.84 -3.39
N VAL A 35 3.32 13.98 -4.07
CA VAL A 35 2.45 14.05 -5.26
C VAL A 35 2.98 13.13 -6.35
N LYS A 36 4.24 13.28 -6.74
CA LYS A 36 4.83 12.54 -7.86
C LYS A 36 4.83 11.03 -7.63
N THR A 37 5.14 10.61 -6.41
CA THR A 37 5.04 9.20 -6.00
C THR A 37 3.59 8.72 -6.09
N SER A 38 2.64 9.49 -5.56
CA SER A 38 1.22 9.13 -5.55
C SER A 38 0.63 9.03 -6.96
N GLU A 39 0.99 9.93 -7.88
CA GLU A 39 0.59 9.86 -9.29
C GLU A 39 1.09 8.58 -9.95
N SER A 40 2.38 8.29 -9.80
CA SER A 40 3.00 7.09 -10.37
C SER A 40 2.36 5.81 -9.82
N CYS A 41 2.17 5.74 -8.51
CA CYS A 41 1.53 4.59 -7.87
C CYS A 41 0.03 4.48 -8.19
N SER A 42 -0.66 5.60 -8.43
CA SER A 42 -2.06 5.58 -8.89
C SER A 42 -2.19 4.89 -10.24
N VAL A 43 -1.29 5.18 -11.19
CA VAL A 43 -1.31 4.51 -12.49
C VAL A 43 -1.14 3.00 -12.33
N VAL A 44 -0.17 2.57 -11.51
CA VAL A 44 0.05 1.14 -11.22
C VAL A 44 -1.18 0.50 -10.56
N ALA A 45 -1.79 1.17 -9.60
CA ALA A 45 -3.00 0.70 -8.93
C ALA A 45 -4.21 0.61 -9.88
N ALA A 46 -4.37 1.56 -10.80
CA ALA A 46 -5.40 1.50 -11.84
C ALA A 46 -5.18 0.32 -12.79
N LEU A 47 -3.94 0.07 -13.21
CA LEU A 47 -3.60 -1.08 -14.04
C LEU A 47 -3.92 -2.41 -13.33
N ILE A 48 -3.52 -2.55 -12.07
CA ILE A 48 -3.81 -3.74 -11.28
C ILE A 48 -5.32 -3.93 -11.08
N ALA A 49 -6.06 -2.87 -10.77
CA ALA A 49 -7.51 -2.93 -10.63
C ALA A 49 -8.16 -3.40 -11.94
N THR A 50 -7.70 -2.89 -13.09
CA THR A 50 -8.20 -3.28 -14.41
C THR A 50 -7.95 -4.76 -14.69
N VAL A 51 -6.73 -5.24 -14.45
CA VAL A 51 -6.37 -6.66 -14.64
C VAL A 51 -7.18 -7.53 -13.70
N ALA A 52 -7.25 -7.20 -12.41
CA ALA A 52 -7.99 -7.95 -11.40
C ALA A 52 -9.51 -7.99 -11.67
N PHE A 53 -10.07 -6.90 -12.20
CA PHE A 53 -11.46 -6.85 -12.63
C PHE A 53 -11.70 -7.77 -13.83
N ALA A 54 -10.84 -7.70 -14.85
CA ALA A 54 -10.95 -8.56 -16.04
C ALA A 54 -10.81 -10.05 -15.67
N THR A 55 -9.90 -10.40 -14.76
CA THR A 55 -9.74 -11.78 -14.29
C THR A 55 -10.91 -12.24 -13.43
N SER A 56 -11.45 -11.37 -12.56
CA SER A 56 -12.63 -11.70 -11.73
C SER A 56 -13.90 -11.86 -12.56
N ALA A 57 -14.04 -11.09 -13.65
CA ALA A 57 -15.15 -11.19 -14.57
C ALA A 57 -15.06 -12.42 -15.50
N SER A 58 -13.87 -13.01 -15.64
CA SER A 58 -13.63 -14.16 -16.51
C SER A 58 -13.56 -15.44 -15.69
N VAL A 59 -14.67 -16.17 -15.56
CA VAL A 59 -14.71 -17.45 -14.83
C VAL A 59 -13.85 -18.48 -15.56
N PRO A 60 -12.72 -18.94 -14.98
CA PRO A 60 -11.92 -19.99 -15.61
C PRO A 60 -12.78 -21.26 -15.70
N GLY A 61 -12.93 -21.81 -16.91
CA GLY A 61 -13.78 -22.97 -17.17
C GLY A 61 -15.18 -22.69 -17.69
N GLY A 62 -15.62 -21.42 -17.63
CA GLY A 62 -16.99 -21.06 -17.97
C GLY A 62 -18.01 -21.49 -16.93
N LEU A 63 -19.28 -21.31 -17.30
CA LEU A 63 -20.42 -21.75 -16.51
C LEU A 63 -20.91 -23.09 -17.05
N ASP A 64 -21.41 -23.93 -16.16
CA ASP A 64 -22.07 -25.17 -16.52
C ASP A 64 -23.48 -24.91 -17.08
N LYS A 65 -24.21 -25.99 -17.37
CA LYS A 65 -25.59 -25.92 -17.90
C LYS A 65 -26.61 -25.32 -16.92
N TYR A 66 -26.28 -25.19 -15.64
CA TYR A 66 -27.12 -24.59 -14.60
C TYR A 66 -26.67 -23.16 -14.24
N GLY A 67 -25.58 -22.67 -14.84
CA GLY A 67 -25.04 -21.33 -14.58
C GLY A 67 -24.01 -21.30 -13.44
N GLU A 68 -23.54 -22.45 -12.97
CA GLU A 68 -22.57 -22.57 -11.87
C GLU A 68 -21.14 -22.66 -12.43
N PRO A 69 -20.12 -22.13 -11.75
CA PRO A 69 -18.73 -22.27 -12.18
C PRO A 69 -18.30 -23.74 -12.27
N VAL A 70 -17.80 -24.17 -13.44
CA VAL A 70 -17.42 -25.57 -13.69
C VAL A 70 -16.37 -26.12 -12.71
N PHE A 71 -15.62 -25.25 -12.02
CA PHE A 71 -14.59 -25.62 -11.05
C PHE A 71 -14.87 -25.20 -9.61
N GLU A 72 -16.13 -24.92 -9.25
CA GLU A 72 -16.53 -24.47 -7.90
C GLU A 72 -16.00 -25.37 -6.77
N ASP A 73 -16.00 -26.70 -6.97
CA ASP A 73 -15.53 -27.66 -5.97
C ASP A 73 -13.99 -27.73 -5.81
N LYS A 74 -13.22 -27.02 -6.64
CA LYS A 74 -11.76 -27.09 -6.58
C LYS A 74 -11.19 -26.03 -5.64
N PRO A 75 -10.34 -26.39 -4.67
CA PRO A 75 -9.73 -25.41 -3.76
C PRO A 75 -8.89 -24.35 -4.48
N ALA A 76 -8.29 -24.70 -5.63
CA ALA A 76 -7.55 -23.76 -6.46
C ALA A 76 -8.45 -22.68 -7.10
N PHE A 77 -9.70 -23.03 -7.43
CA PHE A 77 -10.68 -22.08 -7.97
C PHE A 77 -11.13 -21.09 -6.89
N ASN A 78 -11.43 -21.57 -5.68
CA ASN A 78 -11.76 -20.68 -4.56
C ASN A 78 -10.61 -19.73 -4.21
N ALA A 79 -9.37 -20.24 -4.18
CA ALA A 79 -8.20 -19.40 -3.96
C ALA A 79 -8.01 -18.36 -5.08
N PHE A 80 -8.23 -18.72 -6.34
CA PHE A 80 -8.20 -17.80 -7.49
C PHE A 80 -9.24 -16.69 -7.36
N THR A 81 -10.49 -17.03 -7.07
CA THR A 81 -11.60 -16.07 -6.99
C THR A 81 -11.41 -15.10 -5.82
N ILE A 82 -11.07 -15.62 -4.64
CA ILE A 82 -10.84 -14.80 -3.44
C ILE A 82 -9.65 -13.86 -3.64
N SER A 83 -8.52 -14.37 -4.16
CA SER A 83 -7.33 -13.55 -4.37
C SER A 83 -7.53 -12.48 -5.45
N SER A 84 -8.27 -12.78 -6.52
CA SER A 84 -8.62 -11.79 -7.57
C SER A 84 -9.49 -10.67 -7.02
N LEU A 85 -10.50 -11.00 -6.20
CA LEU A 85 -11.36 -10.01 -5.58
C LEU A 85 -10.61 -9.16 -4.55
N LEU A 86 -9.78 -9.77 -3.71
CA LEU A 86 -8.92 -9.07 -2.77
C LEU A 86 -7.97 -8.12 -3.50
N ALA A 87 -7.34 -8.57 -4.58
CA ALA A 87 -6.50 -7.73 -5.42
C ALA A 87 -7.25 -6.49 -5.91
N LEU A 88 -8.45 -6.66 -6.45
CA LEU A 88 -9.28 -5.56 -6.94
C LEU A 88 -9.60 -4.56 -5.82
N CYS A 89 -10.12 -5.04 -4.69
CA CYS A 89 -10.48 -4.19 -3.55
C CYS A 89 -9.28 -3.42 -2.99
N LEU A 90 -8.14 -4.09 -2.80
CA LEU A 90 -6.91 -3.47 -2.30
C LEU A 90 -6.34 -2.46 -3.29
N SER A 91 -6.47 -2.71 -4.61
CA SER A 91 -5.99 -1.78 -5.63
C SER A 91 -6.84 -0.50 -5.68
N VAL A 92 -8.17 -0.64 -5.62
CA VAL A 92 -9.09 0.50 -5.54
C VAL A 92 -8.88 1.28 -4.25
N THR A 93 -8.65 0.60 -3.13
CA THR A 93 -8.33 1.26 -1.86
C THR A 93 -7.03 2.06 -1.95
N ALA A 94 -5.98 1.50 -2.56
CA ALA A 94 -4.73 2.20 -2.80
C ALA A 94 -4.92 3.44 -3.68
N LEU A 95 -5.69 3.32 -4.76
CA LEU A 95 -6.07 4.45 -5.62
C LEU A 95 -6.72 5.58 -4.84
N VAL A 96 -7.69 5.27 -3.98
CA VAL A 96 -8.37 6.30 -3.17
C VAL A 96 -7.38 7.04 -2.28
N PHE A 97 -6.43 6.34 -1.65
CA PHE A 97 -5.41 6.98 -0.83
C PHE A 97 -4.47 7.87 -1.65
N PHE A 98 -3.99 7.40 -2.81
CA PHE A 98 -3.09 8.21 -3.65
C PHE A 98 -3.80 9.42 -4.28
N LEU A 99 -5.03 9.24 -4.76
CA LEU A 99 -5.86 10.35 -5.24
C LEU A 99 -6.17 11.34 -4.11
N SER A 100 -6.38 10.86 -2.88
CA SER A 100 -6.53 11.73 -1.72
C SER A 100 -5.29 12.58 -1.47
N ILE A 101 -4.09 12.09 -1.75
CA ILE A 101 -2.84 12.87 -1.60
C ILE A 101 -2.72 13.91 -2.70
N ILE A 102 -3.00 13.53 -3.95
CA ILE A 102 -2.94 14.44 -5.11
C ILE A 102 -3.97 15.57 -4.97
N THR A 103 -5.17 15.25 -4.46
CA THR A 103 -6.28 16.22 -4.32
C THR A 103 -6.18 17.03 -3.02
N SER A 104 -5.37 16.60 -2.05
CA SER A 104 -5.21 17.34 -0.79
C SER A 104 -4.61 18.71 -1.06
N ARG A 105 -5.28 19.78 -0.62
CA ARG A 105 -4.64 21.10 -0.57
C ARG A 105 -3.58 21.04 0.52
N TYR A 106 -2.33 21.28 0.16
CA TYR A 106 -1.18 21.24 1.05
C TYR A 106 -1.22 22.41 2.05
N GLU A 107 -2.09 22.34 3.06
CA GLU A 107 -2.11 23.27 4.18
C GLU A 107 -1.10 22.87 5.26
N VAL A 108 -0.55 23.88 5.93
CA VAL A 108 0.66 23.84 6.76
C VAL A 108 0.60 22.83 7.92
N ASP A 109 -0.59 22.52 8.43
CA ASP A 109 -0.79 21.60 9.57
C ASP A 109 -0.96 20.12 9.16
N ASP A 110 -1.45 19.82 7.95
CA ASP A 110 -1.73 18.45 7.53
C ASP A 110 -0.46 17.69 7.10
N PHE A 111 0.60 18.44 6.77
CA PHE A 111 1.84 17.91 6.22
C PHE A 111 2.62 17.01 7.18
N SER A 112 2.57 17.28 8.49
CA SER A 112 3.51 16.65 9.43
C SER A 112 3.18 15.19 9.78
N ILE A 113 1.91 14.77 9.69
CA ILE A 113 1.52 13.42 10.16
C ILE A 113 0.47 12.75 9.27
N SER A 114 -0.51 13.49 8.72
CA SER A 114 -1.66 12.86 8.02
C SER A 114 -1.30 12.40 6.60
N LEU A 115 -0.54 13.20 5.85
CA LEU A 115 -0.13 12.87 4.48
C LEU A 115 0.82 11.66 4.37
N PRO A 116 1.95 11.58 5.12
CA PRO A 116 2.83 10.41 5.08
C PRO A 116 2.10 9.13 5.47
N ARG A 117 1.15 9.21 6.41
CA ARG A 117 0.33 8.07 6.83
C ARG A 117 -0.63 7.61 5.73
N LYS A 118 -1.27 8.53 5.01
CA LYS A 118 -2.12 8.19 3.84
C LYS A 118 -1.29 7.55 2.74
N LEU A 119 -0.10 8.09 2.43
CA LEU A 119 0.81 7.49 1.44
C LEU A 119 1.15 6.07 1.83
N LEU A 120 1.46 5.86 3.10
CA LEU A 120 1.84 4.58 3.62
C LEU A 120 0.72 3.54 3.55
N LEU A 121 -0.50 3.91 3.97
CA LEU A 121 -1.68 3.05 3.81
C LEU A 121 -1.93 2.73 2.34
N GLY A 122 -1.79 3.71 1.44
CA GLY A 122 -1.88 3.50 -0.01
C GLY A 122 -0.86 2.49 -0.53
N LEU A 123 0.42 2.66 -0.18
CA LEU A 123 1.49 1.75 -0.59
C LEU A 123 1.28 0.33 -0.05
N THR A 124 0.96 0.18 1.23
CA THR A 124 0.71 -1.15 1.83
C THR A 124 -0.43 -1.88 1.13
N SER A 125 -1.54 -1.17 0.83
CA SER A 125 -2.66 -1.70 0.08
C SER A 125 -2.26 -2.06 -1.37
N LEU A 126 -1.49 -1.20 -2.04
CA LEU A 126 -1.01 -1.43 -3.41
C LEU A 126 -0.19 -2.71 -3.50
N PHE A 127 0.80 -2.86 -2.63
CA PHE A 127 1.64 -4.05 -2.66
C PHE A 127 0.91 -5.32 -2.22
N ALA A 128 0.00 -5.24 -1.25
CA ALA A 128 -0.88 -6.36 -0.90
C ALA A 128 -1.76 -6.77 -2.09
N SER A 129 -2.21 -5.81 -2.91
CA SER A 129 -2.89 -6.08 -4.17
C SER A 129 -1.98 -6.80 -5.18
N ILE A 130 -0.74 -6.35 -5.36
CA ILE A 130 0.26 -7.03 -6.23
C ILE A 130 0.45 -8.49 -5.80
N ALA A 131 0.65 -8.74 -4.50
CA ALA A 131 0.78 -10.09 -3.97
C ALA A 131 -0.46 -10.94 -4.26
N SER A 132 -1.65 -10.36 -4.10
CA SER A 132 -2.92 -11.03 -4.38
C SER A 132 -3.09 -11.38 -5.86
N VAL A 133 -2.71 -10.49 -6.78
CA VAL A 133 -2.69 -10.78 -8.23
C VAL A 133 -1.71 -11.90 -8.56
N LEU A 134 -0.54 -11.94 -7.95
CA LEU A 134 0.43 -13.02 -8.16
C LEU A 134 -0.11 -14.37 -7.71
N VAL A 135 -0.81 -14.42 -6.57
CA VAL A 135 -1.48 -15.63 -6.08
C VAL A 135 -2.62 -16.05 -7.02
N SER A 136 -3.44 -15.10 -7.48
CA SER A 136 -4.49 -15.34 -8.48
C SER A 136 -3.90 -15.93 -9.77
N PHE A 137 -2.88 -15.29 -10.34
CA PHE A 137 -2.21 -15.79 -11.53
C PHE A 137 -1.64 -17.20 -11.33
N CYS A 138 -0.99 -17.43 -10.19
CA CYS A 138 -0.44 -18.73 -9.80
C CYS A 138 -1.48 -19.84 -9.76
N THR A 139 -2.62 -19.58 -9.12
CA THR A 139 -3.73 -20.55 -8.95
C THR A 139 -4.54 -20.73 -10.24
N GLY A 140 -4.79 -19.65 -10.98
CA GLY A 140 -5.41 -19.70 -12.31
C GLY A 140 -4.55 -20.46 -13.31
N HIS A 141 -3.22 -20.31 -13.27
CA HIS A 141 -2.31 -21.06 -14.12
C HIS A 141 -2.25 -22.55 -13.77
N MET A 142 -2.48 -22.95 -12.51
CA MET A 142 -2.63 -24.38 -12.16
C MET A 142 -3.78 -25.05 -12.93
N PHE A 143 -4.82 -24.29 -13.27
CA PHE A 143 -5.96 -24.81 -14.00
C PHE A 143 -5.60 -25.13 -15.47
N LEU A 144 -4.71 -24.35 -16.08
CA LEU A 144 -4.24 -24.57 -17.46
C LEU A 144 -3.15 -25.65 -17.57
N LEU A 145 -2.47 -25.99 -16.48
CA LEU A 145 -1.23 -26.75 -16.56
C LEU A 145 -1.46 -28.27 -16.58
N ASN A 146 -1.11 -28.90 -17.70
CA ASN A 146 -1.21 -30.35 -17.90
C ASN A 146 -0.14 -31.11 -17.09
N ARG A 147 -0.36 -32.40 -16.77
CA ARG A 147 0.45 -33.19 -15.81
C ARG A 147 1.96 -33.23 -16.11
N GLN A 148 2.37 -33.04 -17.37
CA GLN A 148 3.79 -33.03 -17.79
C GLN A 148 4.55 -31.72 -17.49
N LEU A 149 3.86 -30.58 -17.33
CA LEU A 149 4.49 -29.27 -17.09
C LEU A 149 4.66 -28.96 -15.59
N ARG A 150 4.23 -29.87 -14.70
CA ARG A 150 4.28 -29.72 -13.24
C ARG A 150 5.70 -29.54 -12.69
N HIS A 151 6.71 -30.09 -13.36
CA HIS A 151 8.12 -29.92 -12.99
C HIS A 151 8.66 -28.50 -13.27
N VAL A 152 8.14 -27.83 -14.29
CA VAL A 152 8.49 -26.43 -14.64
C VAL A 152 7.72 -25.43 -13.75
N ALA A 153 6.57 -25.84 -13.20
CA ALA A 153 5.77 -25.02 -12.30
C ALA A 153 6.45 -24.74 -10.94
N TYR A 154 7.18 -25.72 -10.39
CA TYR A 154 7.87 -25.58 -9.11
C TYR A 154 8.85 -24.41 -9.03
N PRO A 155 9.80 -24.24 -9.98
CA PRO A 155 10.67 -23.07 -9.99
C PRO A 155 9.92 -21.77 -10.28
N LEU A 156 8.82 -21.82 -11.04
CA LEU A 156 7.96 -20.67 -11.26
C LEU A 156 7.32 -20.18 -9.96
N TYR A 157 6.76 -21.10 -9.15
CA TYR A 157 6.20 -20.80 -7.82
C TYR A 157 7.25 -20.32 -6.82
N ALA A 158 8.45 -20.92 -6.85
CA ALA A 158 9.57 -20.44 -6.05
C ALA A 158 9.90 -18.98 -6.40
N THR A 159 9.89 -18.64 -7.69
CA THR A 159 10.15 -17.28 -8.20
C THR A 159 9.04 -16.30 -7.80
N THR A 160 7.76 -16.69 -7.83
CA THR A 160 6.66 -15.82 -7.36
C THR A 160 6.61 -15.64 -5.84
N CYS A 161 7.15 -16.57 -5.06
CA CYS A 161 7.27 -16.42 -3.61
C CYS A 161 8.35 -15.41 -3.19
N ILE A 162 9.36 -15.15 -4.04
CA ILE A 162 10.43 -14.18 -3.76
C ILE A 162 9.89 -12.75 -3.55
N PRO A 163 9.08 -12.17 -4.45
CA PRO A 163 8.52 -10.83 -4.23
C PRO A 163 7.56 -10.79 -3.03
N ILE A 164 6.82 -11.86 -2.75
CA ILE A 164 5.94 -11.96 -1.57
C ILE A 164 6.76 -11.95 -0.27
N THR A 165 7.87 -12.69 -0.22
CA THR A 165 8.75 -12.76 0.96
C THR A 165 9.56 -11.48 1.15
N ILE A 166 10.10 -10.88 0.08
CA ILE A 166 10.74 -9.57 0.13
C ILE A 166 9.75 -8.52 0.61
N PHE A 167 8.49 -8.57 0.16
CA PHE A 167 7.46 -7.65 0.58
C PHE A 167 7.07 -7.83 2.06
N ALA A 168 6.87 -9.07 2.52
CA ALA A 168 6.62 -9.36 3.93
C ALA A 168 7.75 -8.80 4.82
N LEU A 169 9.01 -9.00 4.41
CA LEU A 169 10.17 -8.45 5.11
C LEU A 169 10.22 -6.91 5.07
N ALA A 170 9.83 -6.29 3.96
CA ALA A 170 9.78 -4.82 3.81
C ALA A 170 8.64 -4.17 4.61
N GLN A 171 7.53 -4.88 4.86
CA GLN A 171 6.43 -4.40 5.71
C GLN A 171 6.71 -4.52 7.21
N LEU A 172 7.64 -5.39 7.63
CA LEU A 172 8.01 -5.55 9.05
C LEU A 172 8.56 -4.28 9.72
N PRO A 173 9.54 -3.54 9.17
CA PRO A 173 10.03 -2.31 9.80
C PRO A 173 8.92 -1.26 9.93
N LEU A 174 7.96 -1.28 9.01
CA LEU A 174 6.84 -0.37 9.01
C LEU A 174 5.80 -0.68 10.11
N TYR A 175 5.47 -1.95 10.27
CA TYR A 175 4.60 -2.40 11.36
C TYR A 175 5.28 -2.18 12.72
N TYR A 176 6.60 -2.39 12.77
CA TYR A 176 7.43 -2.10 13.94
C TYR A 176 7.42 -0.60 14.28
N ASP A 177 7.62 0.29 13.31
CA ASP A 177 7.61 1.75 13.55
C ASP A 177 6.22 2.26 13.97
N LEU A 178 5.14 1.69 13.43
CA LEU A 178 3.78 2.02 13.85
C LEU A 178 3.49 1.55 15.29
N ILE A 179 3.86 0.31 15.63
CA ILE A 179 3.75 -0.23 16.99
C ILE A 179 4.61 0.58 17.95
N LYS A 180 5.84 0.94 17.55
CA LYS A 180 6.75 1.77 18.33
C LYS A 180 6.18 3.17 18.53
N GLY A 181 5.57 3.80 17.52
CA GLY A 181 4.88 5.08 17.66
C GLY A 181 3.66 5.03 18.60
N ILE A 182 2.94 3.90 18.62
CA ILE A 182 1.82 3.66 19.54
C ILE A 182 2.29 3.41 20.97
N PHE A 183 3.41 2.70 21.16
CA PHE A 183 3.95 2.37 22.48
C PHE A 183 4.87 3.42 23.07
N THR A 184 5.54 4.22 22.25
CA THR A 184 6.41 5.31 22.73
C THR A 184 5.54 6.48 23.11
N LYS A 185 4.93 6.42 24.30
CA LYS A 185 4.54 7.63 25.04
C LYS A 185 5.78 8.53 25.08
N VAL A 186 5.66 9.72 24.48
CA VAL A 186 6.67 10.76 24.58
C VAL A 186 7.01 10.95 26.07
N PRO A 187 8.28 10.79 26.49
CA PRO A 187 8.64 11.10 27.86
C PRO A 187 8.34 12.58 28.10
N GLN A 188 7.36 12.85 28.97
CA GLN A 188 7.19 14.19 29.49
C GLN A 188 8.41 14.50 30.34
N GLN A 189 9.21 15.45 29.87
CA GLN A 189 10.36 15.93 30.61
C GLN A 189 9.82 16.81 31.76
N THR A 190 9.60 16.17 32.91
CA THR A 190 9.35 16.87 34.18
C THR A 190 10.67 17.52 34.59
N TYR A 191 10.81 18.82 34.32
CA TYR A 191 11.87 19.60 34.94
C TYR A 191 11.42 19.93 36.36
N MET A 192 12.12 19.36 37.34
CA MET A 192 12.07 19.77 38.74
C MET A 192 12.57 21.21 38.87
N GLU A 193 11.97 21.90 39.84
CA GLU A 193 12.11 23.32 40.22
C GLU A 193 13.53 23.90 40.19
#